data_AF-A0A485JKN4-F1
#
_entry.id   AF-A0A485JKN4-F1
#
_cell.length_a   1.000
_cell.length_b   1.000
_cell.length_c   1.000
_cell.angle_alpha   90.00
_cell.angle_beta   90.00
_cell.angle_gamma   90.00
#
_symmetry.space_group_name_H-M   'P 1'
#
loop_
_entity.id
_entity.type
_entity.pdbx_description
1 polymer ?
#
loop_
_entity_poly.entity_id
_entity_poly.type
_entity_poly.pdbx_seq_one_letter_code
_entity_poly.pdbx_strand_id
1 'polypeptide(L)'
;MADEAQQKGGLGETLNALMSVQSKFADKIDSNWQAFIHDLESQQMLETVFLEQQKTLGLNRIYNEYRTALDGFNHQKMMGPANPIVIKKLQQYCDEMVELKGKMDFKAPACVLDFFQALNNSNRAPLTLLTPEVLSWLTEKEMLNSFNVMRKGLLG
;
A
#
# COMPACT_ATOMS: atom_id res chain seq x y z
N MET A 1 51.56 -18.18 25.47
CA MET A 1 50.43 -19.10 25.18
C MET A 1 49.08 -18.61 25.71
N ALA A 2 49.00 -17.82 26.80
CA ALA A 2 47.72 -17.25 27.25
C ALA A 2 47.18 -16.12 26.34
N ASP A 3 48.07 -15.36 25.71
CA ASP A 3 47.74 -14.14 24.95
C ASP A 3 47.00 -14.42 23.63
N GLU A 4 47.40 -15.45 22.88
CA GLU A 4 46.74 -15.85 21.61
C GLU A 4 45.34 -16.45 21.81
N ALA A 5 45.09 -17.12 22.94
CA ALA A 5 43.79 -17.71 23.25
C ALA A 5 42.76 -16.63 23.66
N GLN A 6 43.21 -15.63 24.42
CA GLN A 6 42.39 -14.50 24.85
C GLN A 6 42.09 -13.55 23.67
N GLN A 7 43.04 -13.38 22.74
CA GLN A 7 42.85 -12.60 21.52
C GLN A 7 41.91 -13.28 20.51
N LYS A 8 41.95 -14.63 20.39
CA LYS A 8 40.98 -15.40 19.60
C LYS A 8 39.56 -15.38 20.18
N GLY A 9 39.42 -15.36 21.50
CA GLY A 9 38.13 -15.20 22.18
C GLY A 9 37.48 -13.84 21.89
N GLY A 10 38.24 -12.74 22.06
CA GLY A 10 37.75 -11.38 21.80
C GLY A 10 37.41 -11.11 20.33
N LEU A 11 38.16 -11.70 19.38
CA LEU A 11 37.83 -11.63 17.95
C LEU A 11 36.56 -12.41 17.59
N GLY A 12 36.34 -13.57 18.21
CA GLY A 12 35.11 -14.35 18.03
C GLY A 12 33.88 -13.63 18.58
N GLU A 13 33.99 -13.02 19.76
CA GLU A 13 32.91 -12.24 20.37
C GLU A 13 32.56 -10.99 19.56
N THR A 14 33.57 -10.26 19.07
CA THR A 14 33.35 -9.09 18.21
C THR A 14 32.78 -9.46 16.84
N LEU A 15 33.19 -10.58 16.24
CA LEU A 15 32.60 -11.09 15.01
C LEU A 15 31.13 -11.48 15.20
N ASN A 16 30.81 -12.17 16.30
CA ASN A 16 29.44 -12.54 16.65
C ASN A 16 28.56 -11.29 16.90
N ALA A 17 29.10 -10.28 17.58
CA ALA A 17 28.41 -9.01 17.79
C ALA A 17 28.15 -8.29 16.46
N LEU A 18 29.14 -8.26 15.55
CA LEU A 18 29.01 -7.65 14.23
C LEU A 18 27.93 -8.35 13.39
N MET A 19 27.92 -9.69 13.37
CA MET A 19 26.89 -10.48 12.69
C MET A 19 25.49 -10.22 13.28
N SER A 20 25.39 -10.13 14.61
CA SER A 20 24.12 -9.80 15.27
C SER A 20 23.63 -8.40 14.90
N VAL A 21 24.53 -7.41 14.85
CA VAL A 21 24.19 -6.05 14.42
C VAL A 21 23.77 -6.04 12.94
N GLN A 22 24.49 -6.75 12.07
CA GLN A 22 24.12 -6.89 10.66
C GLN A 22 22.72 -7.48 10.48
N SER A 23 22.41 -8.55 11.21
CA SER A 23 21.07 -9.17 11.19
C SER A 23 19.98 -8.20 11.62
N LYS A 24 20.20 -7.47 12.73
CA LYS A 24 19.23 -6.47 13.22
C LYS A 24 19.02 -5.33 12.22
N PHE A 25 20.08 -4.92 11.51
CA PHE A 25 19.95 -3.93 10.44
C PHE A 25 19.14 -4.46 9.27
N ALA A 26 19.38 -5.69 8.84
CA ALA A 26 18.60 -6.33 7.77
C ALA A 26 17.11 -6.41 8.14
N ASP A 27 16.80 -6.92 9.34
CA ASP A 27 15.42 -7.03 9.83
C ASP A 27 14.72 -5.65 9.90
N LYS A 28 15.45 -4.62 10.32
CA LYS A 28 14.90 -3.27 10.42
C LYS A 28 14.69 -2.64 9.04
N ILE A 29 15.59 -2.88 8.10
CA ILE A 29 15.45 -2.42 6.70
C ILE A 29 14.22 -3.07 6.08
N ASP A 30 14.03 -4.38 6.24
CA ASP A 30 12.87 -5.09 5.71
C ASP A 30 11.58 -4.61 6.35
N SER A 31 11.54 -4.45 7.67
CA SER A 31 10.37 -3.92 8.38
C SER A 31 10.01 -2.50 7.92
N ASN A 32 11.00 -1.62 7.78
CA ASN A 32 10.77 -0.25 7.31
C ASN A 32 10.32 -0.24 5.84
N TRP A 33 10.86 -1.12 5.00
CA TRP A 33 10.46 -1.27 3.61
C TRP A 33 9.00 -1.69 3.48
N GLN A 34 8.58 -2.71 4.23
CA GLN A 34 7.18 -3.16 4.25
C GLN A 34 6.24 -2.04 4.72
N ALA A 35 6.61 -1.30 5.77
CA ALA A 35 5.83 -0.16 6.25
C ALA A 35 5.71 0.95 5.19
N PHE A 36 6.81 1.27 4.50
CA PHE A 36 6.84 2.27 3.43
C PHE A 36 5.97 1.87 2.24
N ILE A 37 6.07 0.62 1.78
CA ILE A 37 5.22 0.09 0.71
C ILE A 37 3.75 0.13 1.10
N HIS A 38 3.42 -0.29 2.31
CA HIS A 38 2.05 -0.27 2.81
C HIS A 38 1.48 1.16 2.85
N ASP A 39 2.29 2.15 3.25
CA ASP A 39 1.88 3.56 3.24
C ASP A 39 1.55 4.04 1.83
N LEU A 40 2.44 3.78 0.85
CA LEU A 40 2.19 4.13 -0.55
C LEU A 40 0.97 3.40 -1.14
N GLU A 41 0.80 2.11 -0.83
CA GLU A 41 -0.35 1.32 -1.27
C GLU A 41 -1.68 1.88 -0.72
N SER A 42 -1.67 2.39 0.52
CA SER A 42 -2.85 3.02 1.11
C SER A 42 -3.22 4.35 0.43
N GLN A 43 -2.23 5.13 0.02
CA GLN A 43 -2.45 6.43 -0.65
C GLN A 43 -3.04 6.26 -2.06
N GLN A 44 -2.58 5.25 -2.79
CA GLN A 44 -3.05 4.94 -4.15
C GLN A 44 -4.27 4.01 -4.19
N MET A 45 -4.87 3.66 -3.03
CA MET A 45 -5.98 2.72 -2.98
C MET A 45 -7.12 3.19 -3.89
N LEU A 46 -7.43 2.39 -4.91
CA LEU A 46 -8.52 2.63 -5.85
C LEU A 46 -9.19 1.29 -6.11
N GLU A 47 -10.51 1.25 -5.91
CA GLU A 47 -11.28 0.06 -6.19
C GLU A 47 -11.31 -0.23 -7.70
N THR A 48 -11.15 -1.50 -8.05
CA THR A 48 -11.14 -1.98 -9.44
C THR A 48 -12.39 -1.57 -10.20
N VAL A 49 -13.54 -1.48 -9.52
CA VAL A 49 -14.81 -1.06 -10.11
C VAL A 49 -14.75 0.38 -10.63
N PHE A 50 -14.08 1.30 -9.93
CA PHE A 50 -13.93 2.68 -10.40
C PHE A 50 -12.94 2.80 -11.55
N LEU A 51 -11.90 1.97 -11.55
CA LEU A 51 -10.96 1.89 -12.67
C LEU A 51 -11.66 1.36 -13.92
N GLU A 52 -12.37 0.22 -13.84
CA GLU A 52 -13.13 -0.35 -14.95
C GLU A 52 -14.27 0.56 -15.42
N GLN A 53 -14.83 1.39 -14.53
CA GLN A 53 -15.78 2.42 -14.91
C GLN A 53 -15.19 3.42 -15.91
N GLN A 54 -13.92 3.81 -15.80
CA GLN A 54 -13.27 4.71 -16.76
C GLN A 54 -13.27 4.14 -18.18
N LYS A 55 -13.08 2.82 -18.30
CA LYS A 55 -13.17 2.10 -19.58
C LYS A 55 -14.57 2.18 -20.17
N THR A 56 -15.61 1.99 -19.35
CA THR A 56 -17.01 2.11 -19.79
C THR A 56 -17.43 3.54 -20.16
N LEU A 57 -16.77 4.55 -19.59
CA LEU A 57 -16.96 5.97 -19.91
C LEU A 57 -16.20 6.43 -21.16
N GLY A 58 -15.44 5.54 -21.81
CA GLY A 58 -14.60 5.89 -22.96
C GLY A 58 -13.30 6.59 -22.59
N LEU A 59 -13.01 6.76 -21.30
CA LEU A 59 -11.77 7.32 -20.74
C LEU A 59 -10.65 6.27 -20.70
N ASN A 60 -10.49 5.53 -21.81
CA ASN A 60 -9.52 4.44 -21.96
C ASN A 60 -8.07 4.90 -21.73
N ARG A 61 -7.78 6.18 -22.02
CA ARG A 61 -6.46 6.77 -21.78
C ARG A 61 -6.12 6.80 -20.29
N ILE A 62 -7.02 7.33 -19.45
CA ILE A 62 -6.83 7.41 -18.00
C ILE A 62 -6.74 6.01 -17.40
N TYR A 63 -7.57 5.07 -17.88
CA TYR A 63 -7.50 3.66 -17.50
C TYR A 63 -6.11 3.04 -17.78
N ASN A 64 -5.62 3.18 -19.02
CA ASN A 64 -4.34 2.59 -19.43
C ASN A 64 -3.14 3.25 -18.72
N GLU A 65 -3.17 4.58 -18.55
CA GLU A 65 -2.13 5.31 -17.82
C GLU A 65 -2.07 4.86 -16.36
N TYR A 66 -3.23 4.75 -15.68
CA TYR A 66 -3.27 4.27 -14.29
C TYR A 66 -2.76 2.83 -14.17
N ARG A 67 -3.19 1.95 -15.06
CA ARG A 67 -2.75 0.55 -15.06
C ARG A 67 -1.24 0.42 -15.31
N THR A 68 -0.70 1.22 -16.23
CA THR A 68 0.75 1.24 -16.50
C THR A 68 1.54 1.73 -15.28
N ALA A 69 1.06 2.77 -14.60
CA ALA A 69 1.67 3.27 -13.38
C ALA A 69 1.63 2.22 -12.25
N LEU A 70 0.50 1.53 -12.08
CA LEU A 70 0.34 0.45 -11.11
C LEU A 70 1.26 -0.75 -11.39
N ASP A 71 1.39 -1.16 -12.65
CA ASP A 71 2.31 -2.21 -13.06
C ASP A 71 3.77 -1.80 -12.81
N GLY A 72 4.11 -0.55 -13.10
CA GLY A 72 5.42 0.05 -12.80
C GLY A 72 5.73 0.06 -11.31
N PHE A 73 4.78 0.46 -10.47
CA PHE A 73 4.87 0.43 -9.02
C PHE A 73 5.11 -0.99 -8.49
N ASN A 74 4.30 -1.96 -8.94
CA ASN A 74 4.44 -3.35 -8.54
C ASN A 74 5.79 -3.94 -8.93
N HIS A 75 6.31 -3.59 -10.12
CA HIS A 75 7.64 -4.00 -10.55
C HIS A 75 8.74 -3.41 -9.67
N GLN A 76 8.66 -2.11 -9.34
CA GLN A 76 9.64 -1.47 -8.46
C GLN A 76 9.59 -2.03 -7.03
N LYS A 77 8.39 -2.36 -6.51
CA LYS A 77 8.22 -3.01 -5.20
C LYS A 77 9.02 -4.32 -5.10
N MET A 78 9.07 -5.11 -6.19
CA MET A 78 9.80 -6.37 -6.21
C MET A 78 11.34 -6.23 -6.19
N MET A 79 11.88 -5.05 -6.54
CA MET A 79 13.33 -4.83 -6.56
C MET A 79 13.94 -4.58 -5.17
N GLY A 80 13.11 -4.33 -4.15
CA GLY A 80 13.53 -4.15 -2.76
C GLY A 80 14.22 -2.81 -2.45
N PRO A 81 14.58 -2.57 -1.17
CA PRO A 81 15.11 -1.29 -0.68
C PRO A 81 16.58 -1.04 -1.06
N ALA A 82 17.22 -1.95 -1.80
CA ALA A 82 18.67 -1.92 -2.05
C ALA A 82 19.14 -0.72 -2.87
N ASN A 83 18.23 -0.02 -3.57
CA ASN A 83 18.57 1.10 -4.43
C ASN A 83 17.68 2.32 -4.14
N PRO A 84 18.24 3.49 -3.75
CA PRO A 84 17.45 4.70 -3.48
C PRO A 84 16.70 5.23 -4.72
N ILE A 85 17.11 4.84 -5.93
CA ILE A 85 16.37 5.14 -7.17
C ILE A 85 15.00 4.44 -7.15
N VAL A 86 14.89 3.25 -6.57
CA VAL A 86 13.62 2.49 -6.47
C VAL A 86 12.64 3.24 -5.57
N ILE A 87 13.10 3.77 -4.43
CA ILE A 87 12.28 4.58 -3.51
C ILE A 87 11.70 5.79 -4.24
N LYS A 88 12.55 6.54 -4.96
CA LYS A 88 12.10 7.73 -5.70
C LYS A 88 11.10 7.40 -6.80
N LYS A 89 11.32 6.29 -7.52
CA LYS A 89 10.39 5.82 -8.55
C LYS A 89 9.05 5.37 -7.97
N LEU A 90 9.04 4.69 -6.83
CA LEU A 90 7.81 4.28 -6.15
C LEU A 90 6.96 5.48 -5.74
N GLN A 91 7.60 6.52 -5.17
CA GLN A 91 6.92 7.78 -4.85
C GLN A 91 6.37 8.44 -6.12
N GLN A 92 7.16 8.52 -7.19
CA GLN A 92 6.71 9.09 -8.45
C GLN A 92 5.49 8.35 -9.02
N TYR A 93 5.50 7.02 -9.04
CA TYR A 93 4.34 6.23 -9.49
C TYR A 93 3.12 6.44 -8.59
N CYS A 94 3.32 6.56 -7.28
CA CYS A 94 2.25 6.86 -6.34
C CYS A 94 1.63 8.25 -6.61
N ASP A 95 2.46 9.28 -6.80
CA ASP A 95 2.01 10.63 -7.14
C ASP A 95 1.24 10.66 -8.47
N GLU A 96 1.76 9.96 -9.49
CA GLU A 96 1.09 9.81 -10.79
C GLU A 96 -0.27 9.10 -10.65
N MET A 97 -0.37 8.05 -9.84
CA MET A 97 -1.63 7.35 -9.58
C MET A 97 -2.64 8.22 -8.81
N VAL A 98 -2.19 9.01 -7.84
CA VAL A 98 -3.04 9.96 -7.10
C VAL A 98 -3.54 11.06 -8.04
N GLU A 99 -2.70 11.59 -8.91
CA GLU A 99 -3.09 12.61 -9.90
C GLU A 99 -4.10 12.04 -10.91
N LEU A 100 -3.85 10.84 -11.43
CA LEU A 100 -4.76 10.16 -12.36
C LEU A 100 -6.11 9.87 -11.69
N LYS A 101 -6.11 9.45 -10.44
CA LYS A 101 -7.34 9.28 -9.64
C LYS A 101 -8.11 10.59 -9.49
N GLY A 102 -7.43 11.72 -9.30
CA GLY A 102 -8.07 13.05 -9.27
C GLY A 102 -8.70 13.47 -10.60
N LYS A 103 -8.27 12.88 -11.72
CA LYS A 103 -8.80 13.14 -13.07
C LYS A 103 -9.88 12.13 -13.49
N MET A 104 -10.15 11.09 -12.69
CA MET A 104 -11.18 10.09 -13.00
C MET A 104 -12.58 10.65 -12.78
N ASP A 105 -13.49 10.33 -13.69
CA ASP A 105 -14.91 10.64 -13.52
C ASP A 105 -15.60 9.45 -12.85
N PHE A 106 -15.97 9.63 -11.59
CA PHE A 106 -16.69 8.62 -10.84
C PHE A 106 -18.18 8.86 -11.02
N LYS A 107 -18.81 8.17 -11.98
CA LYS A 107 -20.29 8.08 -12.06
C LYS A 107 -20.82 7.20 -10.93
N ALA A 108 -20.70 7.67 -9.70
CA ALA A 108 -21.29 7.08 -8.52
C ALA A 108 -22.08 8.13 -7.73
N PRO A 109 -23.15 7.74 -7.03
CA PRO A 109 -23.85 8.64 -6.12
C PRO A 109 -22.88 9.29 -5.12
N ALA A 110 -23.12 10.55 -4.74
CA ALA A 110 -22.26 11.27 -3.80
C ALA A 110 -22.04 10.50 -2.49
N CYS A 111 -23.07 9.82 -1.99
CA CYS A 111 -22.99 8.96 -0.80
C CYS A 111 -22.01 7.78 -0.95
N VAL A 112 -21.89 7.22 -2.16
CA VAL A 112 -20.91 6.16 -2.47
C VAL A 112 -19.50 6.74 -2.49
N LEU A 113 -19.31 7.93 -3.07
CA LEU A 113 -18.02 8.61 -3.09
C LEU A 113 -17.53 8.95 -1.68
N ASP A 114 -18.41 9.47 -0.82
CA ASP A 114 -18.10 9.79 0.57
C ASP A 114 -17.69 8.54 1.37
N PHE A 115 -18.39 7.41 1.15
CA PHE A 115 -18.04 6.12 1.75
C PHE A 115 -16.64 5.67 1.34
N PHE A 116 -16.32 5.70 0.05
CA PHE A 116 -14.99 5.31 -0.45
C PHE A 116 -13.90 6.31 -0.09
N GLN A 117 -14.22 7.60 0.04
CA GLN A 117 -13.27 8.60 0.54
C GLN A 117 -12.91 8.34 2.00
N ALA A 118 -13.89 8.00 2.85
CA ALA A 118 -13.63 7.63 4.23
C ALA A 118 -12.80 6.33 4.34
N LEU A 119 -13.06 5.36 3.48
CA LEU A 119 -12.24 4.15 3.36
C LEU A 119 -10.82 4.47 2.93
N ASN A 120 -10.61 5.29 1.90
CA ASN A 120 -9.26 5.65 1.45
C ASN A 120 -8.44 6.35 2.54
N ASN A 121 -9.07 7.23 3.34
CA ASN A 121 -8.34 8.01 4.34
C ASN A 121 -7.95 7.22 5.59
N SER A 122 -8.71 6.19 5.96
CA SER A 122 -8.54 5.53 7.26
C SER A 122 -8.68 4.01 7.24
N ASN A 123 -8.79 3.42 6.04
CA ASN A 123 -9.13 2.02 5.78
C ASN A 123 -10.37 1.53 6.56
N ARG A 124 -11.22 2.48 6.98
CA ARG A 124 -12.38 2.31 7.85
C ARG A 124 -13.41 3.37 7.52
N ALA A 125 -14.59 2.95 7.09
CA ALA A 125 -15.72 3.86 6.99
C ALA A 125 -16.66 3.65 8.20
N PRO A 126 -17.18 4.71 8.82
CA PRO A 126 -18.23 4.58 9.80
C PRO A 126 -19.51 4.03 9.11
N LEU A 127 -20.22 3.13 9.80
CA LEU A 127 -21.49 2.56 9.36
C LEU A 127 -22.56 3.62 9.02
N THR A 128 -22.39 4.85 9.52
CA THR A 128 -23.26 5.98 9.19
C THR A 128 -23.17 6.40 7.72
N LEU A 129 -22.06 6.12 7.03
CA LEU A 129 -21.91 6.37 5.59
C LEU A 129 -22.46 5.24 4.72
N LEU A 130 -22.81 4.10 5.33
CA LEU A 130 -23.39 2.96 4.64
C LEU A 130 -24.91 3.16 4.47
N THR A 131 -25.29 4.09 3.61
CA THR A 131 -26.71 4.35 3.31
C THR A 131 -27.33 3.18 2.51
N PRO A 132 -28.67 3.06 2.46
CA PRO A 132 -29.34 2.05 1.63
C PRO A 132 -28.96 2.12 0.14
N GLU A 133 -28.63 3.33 -0.33
CA GLU A 133 -28.14 3.58 -1.70
C GLU A 133 -26.73 3.03 -1.90
N VAL A 134 -25.84 3.22 -0.92
CA VAL A 134 -24.49 2.65 -0.93
C VAL A 134 -24.55 1.13 -0.90
N LEU A 135 -25.41 0.54 -0.05
CA LEU A 135 -25.63 -0.90 0.00
C LEU A 135 -26.15 -1.47 -1.32
N SER A 136 -27.15 -0.82 -1.92
CA SER A 136 -27.69 -1.23 -3.23
C SER A 136 -26.61 -1.18 -4.31
N TRP A 137 -25.84 -0.09 -4.35
CA TRP A 137 -24.74 0.07 -5.31
C TRP A 137 -23.63 -0.97 -5.11
N LEU A 138 -23.22 -1.23 -3.86
CA LEU A 138 -22.23 -2.27 -3.55
C LEU A 138 -22.73 -3.68 -3.89
N THR A 139 -24.05 -3.92 -3.79
CA THR A 139 -24.69 -5.18 -4.20
C THR A 139 -24.67 -5.31 -5.72
N GLU A 140 -25.08 -4.27 -6.44
CA GLU A 140 -25.10 -4.23 -7.91
C GLU A 140 -23.71 -4.41 -8.54
N LYS A 141 -22.66 -3.99 -7.82
CA LYS A 141 -21.26 -4.11 -8.25
C LYS A 141 -20.55 -5.32 -7.69
N GLU A 142 -21.26 -6.22 -6.99
CA GLU A 142 -20.71 -7.43 -6.36
C GLU A 142 -19.53 -7.18 -5.39
N MET A 143 -19.42 -5.96 -4.85
CA MET A 143 -18.32 -5.56 -3.97
C MET A 143 -18.58 -5.83 -2.49
N LEU A 144 -19.83 -6.15 -2.13
CA LEU A 144 -20.24 -6.36 -0.73
C LEU A 144 -19.42 -7.45 -0.01
N ASN A 145 -19.01 -8.49 -0.73
CA ASN A 145 -18.20 -9.59 -0.20
C ASN A 145 -16.76 -9.18 0.14
N SER A 146 -16.30 -8.03 -0.35
CA SER A 146 -14.97 -7.49 -0.07
C SER A 146 -14.91 -6.71 1.25
N PHE A 147 -16.07 -6.43 1.87
CA PHE A 147 -16.15 -5.65 3.10
C PHE A 147 -16.45 -6.52 4.32
N ASN A 148 -15.60 -6.42 5.34
CA ASN A 148 -15.83 -7.02 6.65
C ASN A 148 -16.25 -5.95 7.67
N VAL A 149 -17.35 -6.20 8.38
CA VAL A 149 -17.80 -5.31 9.44
C VAL A 149 -17.05 -5.63 10.73
N MET A 150 -16.18 -4.71 11.16
CA MET A 150 -15.48 -4.80 12.45
C MET A 150 -16.06 -3.80 13.45
N ARG A 151 -16.40 -4.28 14.66
CA ARG A 151 -16.91 -3.42 15.74
C ARG A 151 -15.76 -2.59 16.33
N LYS A 152 -15.96 -1.28 16.45
CA LYS A 152 -15.00 -0.35 17.07
C LYS A 152 -14.74 -0.81 18.52
N GLY A 153 -13.55 -1.36 18.78
CA GLY A 153 -13.13 -1.84 20.11
C GLY A 153 -12.54 -3.26 20.18
N LEU A 154 -12.50 -4.02 19.08
CA LEU A 154 -11.91 -5.36 19.04
C LEU A 154 -10.43 -5.41 18.58
N LEU A 155 -9.74 -4.27 18.58
CA LEU A 155 -8.28 -4.24 18.49
C LEU A 155 -7.75 -4.28 19.92
N GLY A 156 -7.51 -5.50 20.41
CA GLY A 156 -6.62 -5.75 21.53
C GLY A 156 -5.17 -5.62 21.10
#